data_AF-A0A7C9K1S1-F1
#
_entry.id   AF-A0A7C9K1S1-F1
#
_cell.length_a   1.000
_cell.length_b   1.000
_cell.length_c   1.000
_cell.angle_alpha   90.00
_cell.angle_beta   90.00
_cell.angle_gamma   90.00
#
_symmetry.space_group_name_H-M   'P 1'
#
loop_
_entity.id
_entity.type
_entity.pdbx_description
1 polymer ?
#
loop_
_entity_poly.entity_id
_entity_poly.type
_entity_poly.pdbx_seq_one_letter_code
_entity_poly.pdbx_strand_id
1 'polypeptide(L)'
;MEKFVLLSEVGRFSKLTESDVSLHTNPSELEFACYTKATKSIIGAVVEGRFRGIGVYNYRGWIGVSAKSASNIIDSGKSQVYFGRATANAEVELVSEVYPFQVSYPNNLVSEWGRPSEFSEYPHLRVYPYFVERASDQRLMAQGQEMFFGAMKGLASLRKDFDPNDEYVLDYEAHIKKDKENAELTPELILSEIGFAFQRSELGISLASLKKLEAQMFGSPEVEAPTPVEQIQAIEPEQTNTLTFNNDLHEVLYNILIAGGDTSHKGVWRTLENEFAKDEGERQFDKYNILLDVSATELLWVSRAGLNRQTMKFSSLATALSKLKKRIISN
;
A
#
# COMPACT_ATOMS: atom_id res chain seq x y z
N MET A 1 -18.96 -9.57 -4.50
CA MET A 1 -19.01 -8.23 -3.89
C MET A 1 -18.54 -8.37 -2.45
N GLU A 2 -17.40 -7.78 -2.13
CA GLU A 2 -16.78 -7.94 -0.81
C GLU A 2 -17.58 -7.16 0.25
N LYS A 3 -17.90 -7.84 1.36
CA LYS A 3 -18.67 -7.26 2.46
C LYS A 3 -17.77 -7.23 3.69
N PHE A 4 -17.67 -6.06 4.30
CA PHE A 4 -16.96 -5.84 5.56
C PHE A 4 -17.98 -5.73 6.70
N VAL A 5 -17.58 -6.19 7.87
CA VAL A 5 -18.33 -6.03 9.12
C VAL A 5 -17.42 -5.40 10.17
N LEU A 6 -17.98 -4.53 11.01
CA LEU A 6 -17.23 -3.95 12.12
C LEU A 6 -16.80 -5.06 13.08
N LEU A 7 -15.63 -4.90 13.69
CA LEU A 7 -15.13 -5.89 14.66
C LEU A 7 -16.10 -6.09 15.84
N SER A 8 -16.75 -5.01 16.29
CA SER A 8 -17.76 -5.03 17.35
C SER A 8 -19.04 -5.80 16.97
N GLU A 9 -19.25 -6.08 15.68
CA GLU A 9 -20.42 -6.79 15.17
C GLU A 9 -20.12 -8.23 14.75
N VAL A 10 -18.86 -8.68 14.86
CA VAL A 10 -18.42 -10.02 14.42
C VAL A 10 -19.28 -11.14 14.97
N GLY A 11 -19.66 -11.09 16.25
CA GLY A 11 -20.49 -12.13 16.89
C GLY A 11 -21.91 -12.26 16.32
N ARG A 12 -22.37 -11.34 15.45
CA ARG A 12 -23.63 -11.48 14.71
C ARG A 12 -23.48 -12.31 13.44
N PHE A 13 -22.25 -12.46 12.93
CA PHE A 13 -21.94 -13.07 11.63
C PHE A 13 -21.10 -14.35 11.74
N SER A 14 -20.57 -14.63 12.93
CA SER A 14 -19.67 -15.75 13.21
C SER A 14 -19.80 -16.17 14.67
N LYS A 15 -19.32 -17.37 15.01
CA LYS A 15 -19.14 -17.80 16.41
C LYS A 15 -17.99 -17.09 17.11
N LEU A 16 -17.15 -16.37 16.36
CA LEU A 16 -16.04 -15.58 16.88
C LEU A 16 -16.52 -14.34 17.64
N THR A 17 -15.69 -13.90 18.58
CA THR A 17 -15.81 -12.61 19.26
C THR A 17 -14.82 -11.60 18.68
N GLU A 18 -15.01 -10.31 19.00
CA GLU A 18 -14.01 -9.28 18.68
C GLU A 18 -12.62 -9.64 19.24
N SER A 19 -12.58 -10.20 20.45
CA SER A 19 -11.34 -10.61 21.11
C SER A 19 -10.66 -11.76 20.35
N ASP A 20 -11.42 -12.73 19.85
CA ASP A 20 -10.86 -13.83 19.05
C ASP A 20 -10.21 -13.30 17.78
N VAL A 21 -10.88 -12.38 17.07
CA VAL A 21 -10.31 -11.72 15.90
C VAL A 21 -9.07 -10.90 16.29
N SER A 22 -9.06 -10.24 17.44
CA SER A 22 -7.91 -9.42 17.83
C SER A 22 -6.68 -10.25 18.24
N LEU A 23 -6.89 -11.41 18.88
CA LEU A 23 -5.82 -12.22 19.47
C LEU A 23 -5.27 -13.30 18.53
N HIS A 24 -6.11 -13.83 17.65
CA HIS A 24 -5.77 -14.97 16.79
C HIS A 24 -5.62 -14.61 15.33
N THR A 25 -5.77 -13.34 14.97
CA THR A 25 -5.51 -12.89 13.61
C THR A 25 -4.04 -12.58 13.41
N ASN A 26 -3.47 -13.15 12.35
CA ASN A 26 -2.33 -12.55 11.68
C ASN A 26 -2.83 -11.53 10.64
N PRO A 27 -2.65 -10.21 10.83
CA PRO A 27 -3.25 -9.21 9.93
C PRO A 27 -2.74 -9.25 8.49
N SER A 28 -1.64 -9.96 8.21
CA SER A 28 -1.18 -10.20 6.83
C SER A 28 -1.97 -11.30 6.10
N GLU A 29 -2.77 -12.11 6.82
CA GLU A 29 -3.51 -13.23 6.25
C GLU A 29 -5.00 -12.95 6.05
N LEU A 30 -5.48 -11.84 6.63
CA LEU A 30 -6.87 -11.42 6.66
C LEU A 30 -7.00 -10.01 6.07
N GLU A 31 -8.17 -9.74 5.50
CA GLU A 31 -8.47 -8.47 4.85
C GLU A 31 -9.25 -7.56 5.79
N PHE A 32 -8.64 -6.41 6.08
CA PHE A 32 -9.18 -5.40 6.98
C PHE A 32 -9.50 -4.10 6.22
N ALA A 33 -10.53 -3.42 6.70
CA ALA A 33 -10.88 -2.09 6.24
C ALA A 33 -11.34 -1.23 7.41
N CYS A 34 -11.17 0.08 7.31
CA CYS A 34 -11.74 1.03 8.24
C CYS A 34 -12.95 1.72 7.62
N TYR A 35 -14.05 1.81 8.36
CA TYR A 35 -15.21 2.57 7.93
C TYR A 35 -14.97 4.05 8.16
N THR A 36 -15.14 4.86 7.12
CA THR A 36 -15.12 6.32 7.24
C THR A 36 -16.50 6.91 6.99
N LYS A 37 -16.85 7.92 7.79
CA LYS A 37 -18.00 8.79 7.53
C LYS A 37 -17.73 9.64 6.28
N ALA A 38 -18.77 10.31 5.79
CA ALA A 38 -18.64 11.23 4.66
C ALA A 38 -17.52 12.25 4.91
N THR A 39 -16.47 12.17 4.10
CA THR A 39 -15.30 13.03 4.19
C THR A 39 -14.87 13.47 2.80
N LYS A 40 -14.38 14.70 2.71
CA LYS A 40 -13.76 15.20 1.49
C LYS A 40 -12.45 14.44 1.26
N SER A 41 -12.33 13.84 0.09
CA SER A 41 -11.23 12.95 -0.28
C SER A 41 -10.82 13.18 -1.73
N ILE A 42 -9.63 12.73 -2.08
CA ILE A 42 -9.15 12.66 -3.45
C ILE A 42 -9.20 11.21 -3.87
N ILE A 43 -9.83 10.92 -5.01
CA ILE A 43 -9.85 9.58 -5.56
C ILE A 43 -9.04 9.57 -6.85
N GLY A 44 -8.23 8.53 -7.01
CA GLY A 44 -7.36 8.38 -8.16
C GLY A 44 -6.92 6.94 -8.36
N ALA A 45 -5.93 6.74 -9.23
CA ALA A 45 -5.28 5.47 -9.41
C ALA A 45 -3.76 5.66 -9.50
N VAL A 46 -3.02 4.59 -9.26
CA VAL A 46 -1.58 4.58 -9.53
C VAL A 46 -1.38 4.12 -10.97
N VAL A 47 -0.71 4.96 -11.76
CA VAL A 47 -0.35 4.70 -13.16
C VAL A 47 1.16 4.82 -13.24
N GLU A 48 1.83 3.78 -13.71
CA GLU A 48 3.31 3.74 -13.80
C GLU A 48 4.03 4.06 -12.47
N GLY A 49 3.47 3.59 -11.35
CA GLY A 49 4.04 3.81 -10.02
C GLY A 49 3.84 5.22 -9.44
N ARG A 50 3.06 6.08 -10.10
CA ARG A 50 2.73 7.43 -9.60
C ARG A 50 1.23 7.65 -9.49
N PHE A 51 0.81 8.42 -8.49
CA PHE A 51 -0.59 8.69 -8.25
C PHE A 51 -1.14 9.74 -9.22
N ARG A 52 -2.17 9.36 -9.97
CA ARG A 52 -2.99 10.23 -10.82
C ARG A 52 -4.32 10.49 -10.11
N GLY A 53 -4.57 11.75 -9.74
CA GLY A 53 -5.84 12.16 -9.16
C GLY A 53 -6.91 12.26 -10.23
N ILE A 54 -8.11 11.76 -9.98
CA ILE A 54 -9.23 11.81 -10.93
C ILE A 54 -10.17 12.95 -10.58
N GLY A 55 -10.33 13.22 -9.29
CA GLY A 55 -11.26 14.22 -8.81
C GLY A 55 -11.29 14.31 -7.29
N VAL A 56 -12.01 15.31 -6.82
CA VAL A 56 -12.38 15.50 -5.43
C VAL A 56 -13.76 14.91 -5.23
N TYR A 57 -13.90 14.10 -4.19
CA TYR A 57 -15.12 13.40 -3.87
C TYR A 57 -15.49 13.57 -2.40
N ASN A 58 -16.77 13.49 -2.10
CA ASN A 58 -17.26 13.19 -0.77
C ASN A 58 -17.37 11.67 -0.67
N TYR A 59 -16.44 11.06 0.06
CA TYR A 59 -16.33 9.61 0.18
C TYR A 59 -16.90 9.14 1.50
N ARG A 60 -17.75 8.11 1.47
CA ARG A 60 -18.26 7.42 2.65
C ARG A 60 -18.26 5.92 2.42
N GLY A 61 -17.67 5.16 3.32
CA GLY A 61 -17.62 3.70 3.18
C GLY A 61 -16.35 3.09 3.74
N TRP A 62 -16.04 1.89 3.27
CA TRP A 62 -14.88 1.12 3.74
C TRP A 62 -13.63 1.45 2.95
N ILE A 63 -12.58 1.84 3.66
CA ILE A 63 -11.23 2.05 3.12
C ILE A 63 -10.39 0.84 3.50
N GLY A 64 -9.95 0.07 2.51
CA GLY A 64 -9.04 -1.06 2.72
C GLY A 64 -7.71 -0.57 3.32
N VAL A 65 -7.23 -1.22 4.38
CA VAL A 65 -6.01 -0.84 5.10
C VAL A 65 -4.95 -1.92 5.01
N SER A 66 -3.68 -1.53 5.07
CA SER A 66 -2.56 -2.48 5.10
C SER A 66 -2.54 -3.29 6.39
N ALA A 67 -1.88 -4.46 6.36
CA ALA A 67 -1.65 -5.29 7.53
C ALA A 67 -1.02 -4.51 8.69
N LYS A 68 -0.02 -3.66 8.39
CA LYS A 68 0.63 -2.78 9.38
C LYS A 68 -0.36 -1.83 10.04
N SER A 69 -1.24 -1.19 9.28
CA SER A 69 -2.26 -0.29 9.81
C SER A 69 -3.29 -1.04 10.63
N ALA A 70 -3.73 -2.22 10.19
CA ALA A 70 -4.62 -3.08 10.94
C ALA A 70 -4.00 -3.52 12.28
N SER A 71 -2.75 -4.00 12.29
CA SER A 71 -1.99 -4.33 13.51
C SER A 71 -1.91 -3.13 14.45
N ASN A 72 -1.53 -1.95 13.96
CA ASN A 72 -1.45 -0.75 14.80
C ASN A 72 -2.79 -0.41 15.45
N ILE A 73 -3.92 -0.55 14.72
CA ILE A 73 -5.25 -0.28 15.27
C ILE A 73 -5.64 -1.34 16.30
N ILE A 74 -5.34 -2.61 16.06
CA ILE A 74 -5.63 -3.70 17.00
C ILE A 74 -4.84 -3.51 18.30
N ASP A 75 -3.53 -3.25 18.18
CA ASP A 75 -2.59 -3.20 19.30
C ASP A 75 -2.66 -1.89 20.08
N SER A 76 -2.71 -0.76 19.37
CA SER A 76 -2.64 0.59 19.98
C SER A 76 -3.99 1.32 20.01
N GLY A 77 -5.03 0.73 19.43
CA GLY A 77 -6.38 1.29 19.38
C GLY A 77 -6.60 2.35 18.30
N LYS A 78 -5.56 2.81 17.61
CA LYS A 78 -5.63 3.87 16.59
C LYS A 78 -4.53 3.78 15.55
N SER A 79 -4.75 4.34 14.36
CA SER A 79 -3.69 4.52 13.35
C SER A 79 -4.02 5.69 12.42
N GLN A 80 -2.98 6.21 11.78
CA GLN A 80 -3.08 7.18 10.70
C GLN A 80 -2.89 6.45 9.37
N VAL A 81 -3.87 6.56 8.47
CA VAL A 81 -3.86 5.90 7.16
C VAL A 81 -3.82 6.96 6.06
N TYR A 82 -2.71 7.04 5.34
CA TYR A 82 -2.47 8.09 4.32
C TYR A 82 -3.19 7.82 2.99
N PHE A 83 -3.49 6.56 2.70
CA PHE A 83 -4.35 6.16 1.60
C PHE A 83 -4.90 4.76 1.86
N GLY A 84 -5.93 4.39 1.11
CA GLY A 84 -6.38 3.01 1.07
C GLY A 84 -7.15 2.68 -0.20
N ARG A 85 -7.53 1.42 -0.34
CA ARG A 85 -8.31 0.95 -1.48
C ARG A 85 -9.77 1.36 -1.32
N ALA A 86 -10.36 1.99 -2.34
CA ALA A 86 -11.80 2.18 -2.39
C ALA A 86 -12.49 0.81 -2.49
N THR A 87 -13.44 0.54 -1.62
CA THR A 87 -14.27 -0.67 -1.73
C THR A 87 -15.47 -0.45 -2.65
N ALA A 88 -15.98 -1.53 -3.24
CA ALA A 88 -17.05 -1.50 -4.23
C ALA A 88 -18.40 -0.96 -3.69
N ASN A 89 -18.60 -0.95 -2.36
CA ASN A 89 -19.85 -0.54 -1.72
C ASN A 89 -19.79 0.89 -1.15
N ALA A 90 -18.79 1.67 -1.52
CA ALA A 90 -18.65 3.03 -1.05
C ALA A 90 -19.68 3.96 -1.71
N GLU A 91 -20.25 4.85 -0.90
CA GLU A 91 -20.99 6.02 -1.38
C GLU A 91 -19.96 7.08 -1.79
N VAL A 92 -19.93 7.40 -3.08
CA VAL A 92 -18.96 8.34 -3.64
C VAL A 92 -19.72 9.41 -4.41
N GLU A 93 -19.68 10.64 -3.94
CA GLU A 93 -20.28 11.80 -4.58
C GLU A 93 -19.18 12.70 -5.15
N LEU A 94 -19.26 13.01 -6.44
CA LEU A 94 -18.31 13.90 -7.11
C LEU A 94 -18.50 15.34 -6.63
N VAL A 95 -17.43 15.95 -6.12
CA VAL A 95 -17.40 17.35 -5.71
C VAL A 95 -16.79 18.22 -6.81
N SER A 96 -15.68 17.79 -7.41
CA SER A 96 -15.00 18.53 -8.48
C SER A 96 -14.10 17.61 -9.31
N GLU A 97 -14.15 17.73 -10.63
CA GLU A 97 -13.16 17.14 -11.56
C GLU A 97 -11.99 18.10 -11.81
N VAL A 98 -12.09 19.35 -11.37
CA VAL A 98 -11.05 20.37 -11.52
C VAL A 98 -10.01 20.19 -10.41
N TYR A 99 -8.73 20.28 -10.79
CA TYR A 99 -7.60 20.26 -9.87
C TYR A 99 -7.73 21.41 -8.86
N PRO A 100 -7.82 21.11 -7.54
CA PRO A 100 -8.28 22.11 -6.57
C PRO A 100 -7.15 22.85 -5.85
N PHE A 101 -5.90 22.70 -6.29
CA PHE A 101 -4.72 23.23 -5.62
C PHE A 101 -4.02 24.30 -6.47
N GLN A 102 -3.38 25.25 -5.80
CA GLN A 102 -2.46 26.23 -6.40
C GLN A 102 -1.11 25.60 -6.74
N VAL A 103 -0.64 24.64 -5.95
CA VAL A 103 0.57 23.87 -6.24
C VAL A 103 0.39 23.12 -7.54
N SER A 104 1.20 23.39 -8.56
CA SER A 104 1.10 22.70 -9.85
C SER A 104 1.41 21.20 -9.74
N TYR A 105 0.88 20.41 -10.67
CA TYR A 105 1.32 19.03 -10.92
C TYR A 105 2.21 18.99 -12.18
N PRO A 106 3.20 18.07 -12.26
CA PRO A 106 3.51 17.03 -11.28
C PRO A 106 4.14 17.59 -10.00
N ASN A 107 3.81 16.97 -8.87
CA ASN A 107 4.43 17.21 -7.56
C ASN A 107 4.64 15.88 -6.81
N ASN A 108 5.09 15.95 -5.55
CA ASN A 108 5.44 14.77 -4.76
C ASN A 108 4.27 13.81 -4.50
N LEU A 109 3.02 14.31 -4.52
CA LEU A 109 1.83 13.51 -4.23
C LEU A 109 1.03 13.18 -5.49
N VAL A 110 1.00 14.09 -6.47
CA VAL A 110 0.18 13.97 -7.67
C VAL A 110 1.05 14.14 -8.91
N SER A 111 1.16 13.10 -9.74
CA SER A 111 1.86 13.21 -11.03
C SER A 111 0.99 13.84 -12.10
N GLU A 112 -0.30 13.49 -12.12
CA GLU A 112 -1.24 13.87 -13.16
C GLU A 112 -2.66 14.03 -12.59
N TRP A 113 -3.51 14.76 -13.30
CA TRP A 113 -4.90 14.99 -12.92
C TRP A 113 -5.88 14.77 -14.06
N GLY A 114 -7.01 14.11 -13.76
CA GLY A 114 -8.11 13.84 -14.68
C GLY A 114 -8.30 12.36 -15.00
N ARG A 115 -9.45 12.03 -15.59
CA ARG A 115 -9.76 10.66 -16.06
C ARG A 115 -8.95 10.33 -17.31
N PRO A 116 -8.19 9.22 -17.32
CA PRO A 116 -7.56 8.74 -18.54
C PRO A 116 -8.59 8.20 -19.51
N SER A 117 -8.32 8.37 -20.81
CA SER A 117 -9.15 7.85 -21.89
C SER A 117 -9.28 6.32 -21.89
N GLU A 118 -8.30 5.62 -21.29
CA GLU A 118 -8.10 4.16 -21.34
C GLU A 118 -8.49 3.44 -20.04
N PHE A 119 -9.21 4.11 -19.13
CA PHE A 119 -9.57 3.57 -17.80
C PHE A 119 -10.49 2.33 -17.81
N SER A 120 -10.80 1.79 -18.99
CA SER A 120 -11.62 0.59 -19.18
C SER A 120 -10.98 -0.70 -18.67
N GLU A 121 -9.66 -0.72 -18.42
CA GLU A 121 -8.94 -1.93 -17.99
C GLU A 121 -8.43 -1.84 -16.55
N TYR A 122 -9.33 -1.75 -15.57
CA TYR A 122 -9.07 -1.98 -14.13
C TYR A 122 -8.47 -0.83 -13.31
N PRO A 123 -9.27 0.15 -12.82
CA PRO A 123 -8.77 1.04 -11.80
C PRO A 123 -8.96 0.40 -10.41
N HIS A 124 -7.87 -0.07 -9.82
CA HIS A 124 -7.76 -0.15 -8.36
C HIS A 124 -7.76 1.27 -7.79
N LEU A 125 -8.96 1.83 -7.60
CA LEU A 125 -9.12 3.18 -7.11
C LEU A 125 -8.56 3.31 -5.70
N ARG A 126 -7.68 4.29 -5.52
CA ARG A 126 -7.16 4.69 -4.22
C ARG A 126 -7.94 5.90 -3.71
N VAL A 127 -8.21 5.89 -2.42
CA VAL A 127 -8.80 7.01 -1.70
C VAL A 127 -7.71 7.61 -0.84
N TYR A 128 -7.42 8.88 -1.08
CA TYR A 128 -6.57 9.71 -0.26
C TYR A 128 -7.44 10.69 0.54
N PRO A 129 -7.03 11.04 1.77
CA PRO A 129 -7.53 12.22 2.44
C PRO A 129 -7.34 13.45 1.55
N TYR A 130 -8.14 14.49 1.78
CA TYR A 130 -7.91 15.75 1.10
C TYR A 130 -6.54 16.33 1.48
N PHE A 131 -5.70 16.64 0.49
CA PHE A 131 -4.39 17.24 0.72
C PHE A 131 -4.51 18.67 1.22
N VAL A 132 -3.48 19.12 1.94
CA VAL A 132 -3.40 20.48 2.46
C VAL A 132 -2.23 21.21 1.80
N GLU A 133 -2.48 22.42 1.34
CA GLU A 133 -1.44 23.34 0.88
C GLU A 133 -0.82 24.03 2.09
N ARG A 134 0.51 23.93 2.19
CA ARG A 134 1.28 24.62 3.22
C ARG A 134 2.55 25.19 2.63
N ALA A 135 3.17 26.13 3.34
CA ALA A 135 4.48 26.63 2.96
C ALA A 135 5.51 25.49 2.93
N SER A 136 6.44 25.55 1.99
CA SER A 136 7.60 24.65 1.91
C SER A 136 8.31 24.53 3.27
N ASP A 137 8.63 23.30 3.68
CA ASP A 137 9.33 23.04 4.95
C ASP A 137 10.67 23.79 5.00
N GLN A 138 11.35 23.94 3.87
CA GLN A 138 12.60 24.70 3.74
C GLN A 138 12.36 26.20 4.00
N ARG A 139 11.25 26.75 3.49
CA ARG A 139 10.87 28.16 3.73
C ARG A 139 10.49 28.40 5.19
N LEU A 140 9.72 27.48 5.78
CA LEU A 140 9.37 27.54 7.20
C LEU A 140 10.61 27.45 8.09
N MET A 141 11.56 26.57 7.75
CA MET A 141 12.82 26.42 8.48
C MET A 141 13.68 27.69 8.39
N ALA A 142 13.88 28.24 7.19
CA ALA A 142 14.66 29.46 6.99
C ALA A 142 14.05 30.66 7.75
N GLN A 143 12.72 30.81 7.71
CA GLN A 143 12.01 31.83 8.49
C GLN A 143 12.16 31.61 10.01
N GLY A 144 12.08 30.35 10.47
CA GLY A 144 12.25 30.00 11.87
C GLY A 144 13.65 30.28 12.40
N GLN A 145 14.68 29.93 11.64
CA GLN A 145 16.08 30.23 11.97
C GLN A 145 16.33 31.73 12.04
N GLU A 146 15.80 32.51 11.09
CA GLU A 146 15.90 33.96 11.10
C GLU A 146 15.24 34.57 12.35
N MET A 147 14.00 34.18 12.66
CA MET A 147 13.29 34.69 13.83
C MET A 147 14.03 34.34 15.13
N PHE A 148 14.47 33.09 15.28
CA PHE A 148 15.21 32.64 16.45
C PHE A 148 16.53 33.40 16.62
N PHE A 149 17.30 33.52 15.55
CA PHE A 149 18.58 34.23 15.59
C PHE A 149 18.41 35.73 15.81
N GLY A 150 17.44 36.36 15.16
CA GLY A 150 17.10 37.76 15.39
C GLY A 150 16.74 38.04 16.85
N ALA A 151 15.96 37.15 17.48
CA ALA A 151 15.64 37.24 18.90
C ALA A 151 16.87 37.05 19.80
N MET A 152 17.71 36.06 19.50
CA MET A 152 18.95 35.80 20.23
C MET A 152 19.94 36.97 20.12
N LYS A 153 20.13 37.53 18.92
CA LYS A 153 20.95 38.72 18.67
C LYS A 153 20.38 39.95 19.39
N GLY A 154 19.06 40.12 19.39
CA GLY A 154 18.37 41.17 20.14
C GLY A 154 18.64 41.07 21.65
N LEU A 155 18.58 39.87 22.23
CA LEU A 155 18.89 39.64 23.65
C LEU A 155 20.39 39.80 23.97
N ALA A 156 21.26 39.32 23.08
CA ALA A 156 22.71 39.39 23.25
C ALA A 156 23.22 40.85 23.16
N SER A 157 22.65 41.66 22.27
CA SER A 157 23.03 43.08 22.12
C SER A 157 22.74 43.96 23.34
N LEU A 158 21.97 43.46 24.32
CA LEU A 158 21.79 44.11 25.63
C LEU A 158 22.97 43.87 26.59
N ARG A 159 23.87 42.93 26.27
CA ARG A 159 25.08 42.67 27.04
C ARG A 159 26.23 43.57 26.55
N LYS A 160 27.06 44.04 27.46
CA LYS A 160 28.16 44.99 27.16
C LYS A 160 29.33 44.37 26.38
N ASP A 161 29.43 43.05 26.39
CA ASP A 161 30.50 42.23 25.81
C ASP A 161 30.12 41.63 24.45
N PHE A 162 28.94 41.94 23.92
CA PHE A 162 28.51 41.47 22.62
C PHE A 162 29.23 42.21 21.49
N ASP A 163 29.99 41.47 20.67
CA ASP A 163 30.55 41.97 19.41
C ASP A 163 29.73 41.41 18.23
N PRO A 164 29.02 42.25 17.46
CA PRO A 164 28.29 41.80 16.27
C PRO A 164 29.20 41.29 15.15
N ASN A 165 30.51 41.55 15.21
CA ASN A 165 31.51 41.07 14.25
C ASN A 165 32.26 39.83 14.75
N ASP A 166 31.81 39.22 15.85
CA ASP A 166 32.33 37.93 16.30
C ASP A 166 32.19 36.90 15.17
N GLU A 167 33.25 36.12 14.94
CA GLU A 167 33.32 35.15 13.84
C GLU A 167 32.16 34.16 13.88
N TYR A 168 31.71 33.74 15.07
CA TYR A 168 30.56 32.85 15.23
C TYR A 168 29.25 33.51 14.79
N VAL A 169 29.07 34.81 15.07
CA VAL A 169 27.88 35.56 14.67
C VAL A 169 27.84 35.73 13.15
N LEU A 170 28.98 36.06 12.54
CA LEU A 170 29.10 36.24 11.09
C LEU A 170 28.92 34.92 10.32
N ASP A 171 29.50 33.83 10.81
CA ASP A 171 29.34 32.50 10.21
C ASP A 171 27.88 32.03 10.26
N TYR A 172 27.21 32.24 11.41
CA TYR A 172 25.79 31.90 11.54
C TYR A 172 24.88 32.76 10.65
N GLU A 173 25.18 34.06 10.50
CA GLU A 173 24.46 34.93 9.54
C GLU A 173 24.66 34.49 8.09
N ALA A 174 25.86 34.06 7.71
CA ALA A 174 26.14 33.52 6.39
C ALA A 174 25.36 32.21 6.15
N HIS A 175 25.25 31.35 7.16
CA HIS A 175 24.42 30.15 7.12
C HIS A 175 22.94 30.46 6.91
N ILE A 176 22.35 31.37 7.68
CA ILE A 176 20.94 31.78 7.50
C ILE A 176 20.72 32.36 6.10
N LYS A 177 21.65 33.19 5.62
CA LYS A 177 21.56 33.78 4.28
C LYS A 177 21.54 32.70 3.20
N LYS A 178 22.43 31.70 3.30
CA LYS A 178 22.45 30.57 2.38
C LYS A 178 21.17 29.74 2.45
N ASP A 179 20.64 29.50 3.65
CA ASP A 179 19.38 28.77 3.83
C ASP A 179 18.19 29.52 3.23
N LYS A 180 18.18 30.86 3.29
CA LYS A 180 17.20 31.69 2.59
C LYS A 180 17.33 31.62 1.08
N GLU A 181 18.53 31.77 0.55
CA GLU A 181 18.79 31.64 -0.89
C GLU A 181 18.32 30.27 -1.40
N ASN A 182 18.58 29.20 -0.65
CA ASN A 182 18.08 27.87 -0.96
C ASN A 182 16.55 27.79 -0.86
N ALA A 183 15.93 28.44 0.13
CA ALA A 183 14.48 28.46 0.30
C ALA A 183 13.75 29.20 -0.82
N GLU A 184 14.36 30.24 -1.40
CA GLU A 184 13.84 30.95 -2.58
C GLU A 184 13.80 30.05 -3.82
N LEU A 185 14.74 29.10 -3.95
CA LEU A 185 14.74 28.09 -5.01
C LEU A 185 13.70 26.99 -4.80
N THR A 186 13.09 26.89 -3.61
CA THR A 186 12.01 25.93 -3.34
C THR A 186 10.64 26.53 -3.66
N PRO A 187 9.66 25.70 -4.09
CA PRO A 187 8.28 26.12 -4.27
C PRO A 187 7.75 26.82 -3.02
N GLU A 188 6.95 27.87 -3.20
CA GLU A 188 6.34 28.59 -2.09
C GLU A 188 5.39 27.69 -1.28
N LEU A 189 4.54 26.96 -2.00
CA LEU A 189 3.59 26.01 -1.46
C LEU A 189 3.98 24.59 -1.85
N ILE A 190 3.71 23.66 -0.95
CA ILE A 190 3.78 22.22 -1.16
C ILE A 190 2.46 21.58 -0.73
N LEU A 191 2.15 20.43 -1.31
CA LEU A 191 1.07 19.58 -0.82
C LEU A 191 1.58 18.68 0.30
N SER A 192 0.77 18.55 1.34
CA SER A 192 1.01 17.67 2.47
C SER A 192 -0.17 16.75 2.70
N GLU A 193 0.11 15.49 3.03
CA GLU A 193 -0.90 14.51 3.39
C GLU A 193 -1.23 14.61 4.89
N ILE A 194 -2.52 14.61 5.22
CA ILE A 194 -3.01 14.38 6.57
C ILE A 194 -3.77 13.07 6.53
N GLY A 195 -3.25 12.03 7.19
CA GLY A 195 -3.87 10.71 7.19
C GLY A 195 -5.31 10.69 7.70
N PHE A 196 -6.08 9.69 7.27
CA PHE A 196 -7.31 9.32 7.95
C PHE A 196 -6.97 8.83 9.35
N ALA A 197 -7.52 9.50 10.36
CA ALA A 197 -7.39 9.11 11.75
C ALA A 197 -8.44 8.05 12.07
N PHE A 198 -8.03 6.79 12.15
CA PHE A 198 -8.92 5.68 12.48
C PHE A 198 -8.75 5.20 13.92
N GLN A 199 -9.85 4.81 14.53
CA GLN A 199 -9.93 4.16 15.82
C GLN A 199 -10.37 2.70 15.67
N ARG A 200 -10.14 1.91 16.72
CA ARG A 200 -10.54 0.50 16.77
C ARG A 200 -12.02 0.26 16.50
N SER A 201 -12.89 1.17 16.93
CA SER A 201 -14.34 1.09 16.68
C SER A 201 -14.73 1.18 15.20
N GLU A 202 -13.82 1.66 14.35
CA GLU A 202 -14.03 1.83 12.91
C GLU A 202 -13.41 0.68 12.11
N LEU A 203 -12.60 -0.17 12.75
CA LEU A 203 -11.97 -1.32 12.11
C LEU A 203 -13.01 -2.41 11.86
N GLY A 204 -12.94 -2.97 10.67
CA GLY A 204 -13.74 -4.11 10.25
C GLY A 204 -12.91 -5.13 9.49
N ILE A 205 -13.47 -6.33 9.40
CA ILE A 205 -12.89 -7.48 8.72
C ILE A 205 -13.80 -7.89 7.57
N SER A 206 -13.22 -8.35 6.46
CA SER A 206 -14.03 -8.90 5.37
C SER A 206 -14.73 -10.19 5.84
N LEU A 207 -15.96 -10.43 5.38
CA LEU A 207 -16.69 -11.66 5.71
C LEU A 207 -15.95 -12.92 5.25
N ALA A 208 -15.18 -12.83 4.16
CA ALA A 208 -14.36 -13.94 3.67
C ALA A 208 -13.24 -14.26 4.66
N SER A 209 -12.53 -13.24 5.14
CA SER A 209 -11.48 -13.38 6.15
C SER A 209 -12.03 -13.82 7.50
N LEU A 210 -13.21 -13.35 7.89
CA LEU A 210 -13.86 -13.80 9.11
C LEU A 210 -14.20 -15.30 9.06
N LYS A 211 -14.77 -15.78 7.95
CA LYS A 211 -15.04 -17.21 7.75
C LYS A 211 -13.77 -18.05 7.70
N LYS A 212 -12.72 -17.54 7.08
CA LYS A 212 -11.40 -18.19 7.06
C LYS A 212 -10.87 -18.39 8.48
N LEU A 213 -10.94 -17.34 9.31
CA LEU A 213 -10.52 -17.40 10.70
C LEU A 213 -11.39 -18.38 11.52
N GLU A 214 -12.70 -18.35 11.31
CA GLU A 214 -13.63 -19.26 12.00
C GLU A 214 -13.32 -20.74 11.67
N ALA A 215 -13.06 -21.04 10.39
CA ALA A 215 -12.67 -22.39 9.96
C ALA A 215 -11.30 -22.81 10.51
N GLN A 216 -10.35 -21.88 10.67
CA GLN A 216 -9.06 -22.16 11.31
C GLN A 216 -9.21 -22.49 12.80
N MET A 217 -10.13 -21.83 13.51
CA MET A 217 -10.30 -22.00 14.96
C MET A 217 -11.20 -23.19 15.33
N PHE A 218 -12.25 -23.44 14.55
CA PHE A 218 -13.28 -24.43 14.90
C PHE A 218 -13.39 -25.59 13.90
N GLY A 219 -12.54 -25.61 12.88
CA GLY A 219 -12.68 -26.50 11.74
C GLY A 219 -13.72 -25.98 10.74
N SER A 220 -13.61 -26.40 9.48
CA SER A 220 -14.67 -26.16 8.50
C SER A 220 -15.97 -26.78 9.00
N PRO A 221 -17.14 -26.15 8.82
CA PRO A 221 -18.40 -26.81 9.10
C PRO A 221 -18.41 -28.12 8.32
N GLU A 222 -18.60 -29.23 9.06
CA GLU A 222 -18.84 -30.54 8.49
C GLU A 222 -20.08 -30.39 7.60
N VAL A 223 -19.88 -30.31 6.30
CA VAL A 223 -20.98 -30.29 5.35
C VAL A 223 -21.59 -31.68 5.45
N GLU A 224 -22.71 -31.81 6.16
CA GLU A 224 -23.60 -32.95 6.01
C GLU A 224 -23.83 -33.12 4.51
N ALA A 225 -23.29 -34.21 3.97
CA ALA A 225 -23.38 -34.52 2.56
C ALA A 225 -24.85 -34.45 2.14
N PRO A 226 -25.23 -33.64 1.14
CA PRO A 226 -26.57 -33.72 0.61
C PRO A 226 -26.75 -35.13 0.03
N THR A 227 -27.80 -35.81 0.49
CA THR A 227 -28.33 -37.07 -0.03
C THR A 227 -28.31 -37.07 -1.57
N PRO A 228 -27.92 -38.19 -2.21
CA PRO A 228 -27.76 -38.24 -3.66
C PRO A 228 -29.12 -38.11 -4.33
N VAL A 229 -29.33 -37.00 -5.05
CA VAL A 229 -30.41 -36.87 -6.03
C VAL A 229 -29.75 -36.81 -7.41
N GLU A 230 -30.38 -37.52 -8.34
CA GLU A 230 -29.91 -37.92 -9.66
C GLU A 230 -29.15 -36.85 -10.46
N GLN A 231 -28.06 -37.33 -11.07
CA GLN A 231 -27.16 -36.60 -11.96
C GLN A 231 -27.91 -36.08 -13.19
N ILE A 232 -27.99 -34.76 -13.33
CA ILE A 232 -28.11 -34.10 -14.63
C ILE A 232 -26.69 -33.73 -15.05
N GLN A 233 -26.21 -34.31 -16.16
CA GLN A 233 -24.90 -34.03 -16.74
C GLN A 233 -24.81 -32.54 -17.11
N ALA A 234 -23.97 -31.81 -16.39
CA ALA A 234 -23.47 -30.51 -16.83
C ALA A 234 -22.32 -30.75 -17.80
N ILE A 235 -22.40 -30.13 -18.98
CA ILE A 235 -21.36 -30.11 -20.00
C ILE A 235 -20.13 -29.41 -19.42
N GLU A 236 -19.04 -30.15 -19.22
CA GLU A 236 -17.74 -29.60 -18.87
C GLU A 236 -17.20 -28.75 -20.02
N PRO A 237 -16.70 -27.53 -19.77
CA PRO A 237 -15.86 -26.85 -20.74
C PRO A 237 -14.49 -27.54 -20.79
N GLU A 238 -13.96 -27.65 -22.00
CA GLU A 238 -12.74 -28.37 -22.38
C GLU A 238 -11.53 -28.15 -21.46
N GLN A 239 -10.83 -29.25 -21.22
CA GLN A 239 -9.57 -29.37 -20.49
C GLN A 239 -8.51 -28.39 -21.02
N THR A 240 -8.08 -27.44 -20.17
CA THR A 240 -6.80 -26.77 -20.33
C THR A 240 -5.76 -27.52 -19.51
N ASN A 241 -4.72 -28.02 -20.18
CA ASN A 241 -3.61 -28.80 -19.61
C ASN A 241 -3.02 -28.14 -18.36
N THR A 242 -3.20 -28.76 -17.18
CA THR A 242 -2.62 -28.27 -15.92
C THR A 242 -1.19 -28.77 -15.77
N LEU A 243 -0.22 -27.91 -16.10
CA LEU A 243 1.18 -28.09 -15.73
C LEU A 243 1.30 -28.19 -14.19
N THR A 244 1.76 -29.34 -13.68
CA THR A 244 2.04 -29.51 -12.24
C THR A 244 3.40 -28.91 -11.89
N PHE A 245 3.41 -27.87 -11.05
CA PHE A 245 4.64 -27.23 -10.56
C PHE A 245 5.21 -27.94 -9.34
N ASN A 246 6.53 -27.88 -9.16
CA ASN A 246 7.20 -28.53 -8.02
C ASN A 246 6.98 -27.75 -6.70
N ASN A 247 6.75 -26.43 -6.78
CA ASN A 247 6.43 -25.56 -5.66
C ASN A 247 5.84 -24.23 -6.17
N ASP A 248 5.34 -23.40 -5.25
CA ASP A 248 4.67 -22.14 -5.59
C ASP A 248 5.62 -21.11 -6.24
N LEU A 249 6.91 -21.10 -5.87
CA LEU A 249 7.91 -20.24 -6.52
C LEU A 249 8.11 -20.63 -7.99
N HIS A 250 8.10 -21.92 -8.32
CA HIS A 250 8.22 -22.38 -9.70
C HIS A 250 7.05 -21.91 -10.57
N GLU A 251 5.87 -21.70 -10.00
CA GLU A 251 4.73 -21.12 -10.72
C GLU A 251 4.97 -19.64 -11.02
N VAL A 252 5.48 -18.86 -10.05
CA VAL A 252 5.85 -17.45 -10.28
C VAL A 252 6.93 -17.34 -11.37
N LEU A 253 7.97 -18.17 -11.29
CA LEU A 253 9.03 -18.21 -12.31
C LEU A 253 8.51 -18.63 -13.69
N TYR A 254 7.58 -19.58 -13.73
CA TYR A 254 6.93 -19.98 -14.97
C TYR A 254 6.14 -18.82 -15.59
N ASN A 255 5.34 -18.11 -14.78
CA ASN A 255 4.57 -16.96 -15.22
C ASN A 255 5.46 -15.85 -15.81
N ILE A 256 6.63 -15.59 -15.21
CA ILE A 256 7.62 -14.64 -15.76
C ILE A 256 8.16 -15.14 -17.11
N LEU A 257 8.45 -16.43 -17.25
CA LEU A 257 9.01 -16.99 -18.49
C LEU A 257 8.02 -16.95 -19.65
N ILE A 258 6.75 -17.27 -19.41
CA ILE A 258 5.72 -17.28 -20.47
C ILE A 258 5.31 -15.87 -20.90
N ALA A 259 5.52 -14.86 -20.05
CA ALA A 259 5.22 -13.46 -20.38
C ALA A 259 6.17 -12.86 -21.44
N GLY A 260 7.20 -13.59 -21.87
CA GLY A 260 7.98 -13.26 -23.06
C GLY A 260 9.02 -12.13 -22.91
N GLY A 261 9.40 -11.78 -21.68
CA GLY A 261 10.43 -10.78 -21.38
C GLY A 261 11.88 -11.32 -21.42
N ASP A 262 12.81 -10.65 -20.71
CA ASP A 262 14.19 -11.13 -20.55
C ASP A 262 14.22 -12.43 -19.73
N THR A 263 14.34 -13.56 -20.43
CA THR A 263 14.37 -14.89 -19.81
C THR A 263 15.75 -15.27 -19.25
N SER A 264 16.75 -14.39 -19.29
CA SER A 264 18.03 -14.62 -18.63
C SER A 264 17.83 -14.69 -17.11
N HIS A 265 18.68 -15.42 -16.40
CA HIS A 265 18.57 -15.51 -14.93
C HIS A 265 18.75 -14.15 -14.24
N LYS A 266 19.52 -13.23 -14.83
CA LYS A 266 19.63 -11.83 -14.38
C LYS A 266 18.34 -11.04 -14.65
N GLY A 267 17.75 -11.19 -15.84
CA GLY A 267 16.49 -10.56 -16.21
C GLY A 267 15.34 -10.99 -15.30
N VAL A 268 15.19 -12.29 -15.11
CA VAL A 268 14.17 -12.85 -14.22
C VAL A 268 14.36 -12.40 -12.76
N TRP A 269 15.61 -12.30 -12.27
CA TRP A 269 15.88 -11.79 -10.93
C TRP A 269 15.44 -10.33 -10.77
N ARG A 270 15.76 -9.47 -11.74
CA ARG A 270 15.27 -8.07 -11.75
C ARG A 270 13.75 -8.00 -11.79
N THR A 271 13.09 -8.90 -12.52
CA THR A 271 11.63 -8.97 -12.52
C THR A 271 11.09 -9.33 -11.14
N LEU A 272 11.74 -10.25 -10.40
CA LEU A 272 11.36 -10.59 -9.03
C LEU A 272 11.61 -9.42 -8.06
N GLU A 273 12.71 -8.69 -8.19
CA GLU A 273 12.98 -7.47 -7.42
C GLU A 273 11.89 -6.42 -7.66
N ASN A 274 11.52 -6.21 -8.94
CA ASN A 274 10.45 -5.30 -9.32
C ASN A 274 9.08 -5.78 -8.83
N GLU A 275 8.80 -7.08 -8.84
CA GLU A 275 7.58 -7.64 -8.27
C GLU A 275 7.52 -7.46 -6.76
N PHE A 276 8.63 -7.70 -6.06
CA PHE A 276 8.69 -7.50 -4.61
C PHE A 276 8.54 -6.03 -4.22
N ALA A 277 9.12 -5.12 -5.00
CA ALA A 277 9.01 -3.68 -4.79
C ALA A 277 7.59 -3.13 -5.01
N LYS A 278 6.70 -3.90 -5.64
CA LYS A 278 5.28 -3.57 -5.76
C LYS A 278 4.51 -4.00 -4.52
N ASP A 279 3.48 -3.24 -4.20
CA ASP A 279 2.55 -3.53 -3.10
C ASP A 279 1.90 -4.91 -3.28
N GLU A 280 1.58 -5.57 -2.15
CA GLU A 280 0.93 -6.89 -2.09
C GLU A 280 -0.48 -6.82 -2.73
N GLY A 281 -0.56 -7.07 -4.04
CA GLY A 281 -1.78 -6.91 -4.85
C GLY A 281 -1.54 -6.26 -6.22
N GLU A 282 -0.41 -5.58 -6.41
CA GLU A 282 0.03 -5.04 -7.70
C GLU A 282 1.04 -5.97 -8.42
N ARG A 283 1.37 -7.09 -7.79
CA ARG A 283 2.27 -8.11 -8.30
C ARG A 283 1.63 -8.88 -9.45
N GLN A 284 2.24 -8.80 -10.62
CA GLN A 284 1.73 -9.39 -11.86
C GLN A 284 1.97 -10.91 -11.91
N PHE A 285 3.13 -11.34 -11.42
CA PHE A 285 3.61 -12.71 -11.50
C PHE A 285 3.51 -13.40 -10.15
N ASP A 286 3.73 -12.67 -9.06
CA ASP A 286 3.55 -13.15 -7.69
C ASP A 286 2.13 -12.85 -7.17
N LYS A 287 1.13 -13.44 -7.83
CA LYS A 287 -0.30 -13.21 -7.56
C LYS A 287 -0.75 -13.52 -6.14
N TYR A 288 0.05 -14.29 -5.39
CA TYR A 288 -0.26 -14.76 -4.05
C TYR A 288 0.66 -14.17 -2.99
N ASN A 289 1.47 -13.16 -3.36
CA ASN A 289 2.40 -12.47 -2.47
C ASN A 289 3.33 -13.43 -1.71
N ILE A 290 3.80 -14.48 -2.39
CA ILE A 290 4.69 -15.48 -1.78
C ILE A 290 6.11 -14.97 -1.60
N LEU A 291 6.51 -13.90 -2.29
CA LEU A 291 7.84 -13.28 -2.14
C LEU A 291 7.86 -12.39 -0.88
N LEU A 292 8.73 -12.75 0.06
CA LEU A 292 8.87 -12.07 1.35
C LEU A 292 10.06 -11.11 1.40
N ASP A 293 11.12 -11.40 0.66
CA ASP A 293 12.29 -10.53 0.51
C ASP A 293 13.05 -10.90 -0.77
N VAL A 294 13.61 -9.90 -1.45
CA VAL A 294 14.47 -10.10 -2.62
C VAL A 294 15.68 -9.18 -2.50
N SER A 295 16.83 -9.78 -2.20
CA SER A 295 18.12 -9.09 -2.10
C SER A 295 18.97 -9.31 -3.35
N ALA A 296 20.14 -8.68 -3.41
CA ALA A 296 21.09 -8.85 -4.50
C ALA A 296 21.60 -10.29 -4.69
N THR A 297 21.53 -11.13 -3.64
CA THR A 297 22.14 -12.47 -3.65
C THR A 297 21.17 -13.60 -3.32
N GLU A 298 20.07 -13.31 -2.63
CA GLU A 298 19.12 -14.31 -2.12
C GLU A 298 17.70 -13.78 -2.17
N LEU A 299 16.74 -14.68 -2.41
CA LEU A 299 15.31 -14.40 -2.33
C LEU A 299 14.68 -15.28 -1.24
N LEU A 300 13.80 -14.70 -0.44
CA LEU A 300 13.01 -15.37 0.58
C LEU A 300 11.56 -15.46 0.11
N TRP A 301 10.98 -16.65 0.20
CA TRP A 301 9.60 -16.88 -0.16
C TRP A 301 8.93 -17.89 0.77
N VAL A 302 7.60 -17.91 0.77
CA VAL A 302 6.79 -18.84 1.57
C VAL A 302 5.82 -19.59 0.66
N SER A 303 5.55 -20.86 0.94
CA SER A 303 4.48 -21.57 0.20
C SER A 303 3.12 -20.89 0.42
N ARG A 304 2.18 -21.06 -0.50
CA ARG A 304 0.81 -20.53 -0.38
C ARG A 304 0.08 -21.01 0.87
N ALA A 305 0.45 -22.20 1.34
CA ALA A 305 -0.06 -22.74 2.59
C ALA A 305 0.50 -22.04 3.84
N GLY A 306 1.50 -21.16 3.70
CA GLY A 306 2.15 -20.44 4.80
C GLY A 306 3.10 -21.31 5.63
N LEU A 307 3.19 -22.60 5.34
CA LEU A 307 3.79 -23.60 6.23
C LEU A 307 5.32 -23.63 6.19
N ASN A 308 5.94 -23.26 5.06
CA ASN A 308 7.39 -23.39 4.88
C ASN A 308 7.99 -22.15 4.23
N ARG A 309 8.87 -21.46 4.98
CA ARG A 309 9.75 -20.42 4.44
C ARG A 309 10.98 -21.07 3.81
N GLN A 310 11.31 -20.66 2.59
CA GLN A 310 12.44 -21.19 1.84
C GLN A 310 13.25 -20.04 1.24
N THR A 311 14.56 -20.24 1.18
CA THR A 311 15.49 -19.28 0.58
C THR A 311 16.05 -19.86 -0.71
N MET A 312 16.14 -19.05 -1.76
CA MET A 312 16.84 -19.41 -3.01
C MET A 312 17.95 -18.41 -3.29
N LYS A 313 19.16 -18.91 -3.51
CA LYS A 313 20.31 -18.09 -3.92
C LYS A 313 20.21 -17.73 -5.39
N PHE A 314 20.72 -16.55 -5.75
CA PHE A 314 20.84 -16.09 -7.14
C PHE A 314 21.52 -17.13 -8.04
N SER A 315 22.60 -17.76 -7.54
CA SER A 315 23.34 -18.81 -8.26
C SER A 315 22.50 -20.06 -8.54
N SER A 316 21.49 -20.35 -7.71
CA SER A 316 20.59 -21.49 -7.87
C SER A 316 19.42 -21.21 -8.83
N LEU A 317 19.10 -19.93 -9.09
CA LEU A 317 18.01 -19.54 -10.00
C LEU A 317 18.26 -20.06 -11.42
N ALA A 318 19.50 -19.96 -11.92
CA ALA A 318 19.83 -20.41 -13.28
C ALA A 318 19.49 -21.89 -13.52
N THR A 319 19.74 -22.74 -12.52
CA THR A 319 19.39 -24.16 -12.58
C THR A 319 17.88 -24.39 -12.55
N ALA A 320 17.14 -23.65 -11.72
CA ALA A 320 15.68 -23.72 -11.65
C ALA A 320 15.03 -23.32 -12.99
N LEU A 321 15.48 -22.21 -13.58
CA LEU A 321 15.00 -21.72 -14.87
C LEU A 321 15.32 -22.68 -16.01
N SER A 322 16.52 -23.28 -16.04
CA SER A 322 16.87 -24.27 -17.07
C SER A 322 15.92 -25.48 -17.04
N LYS A 323 15.55 -25.96 -15.85
CA LYS A 323 14.57 -27.06 -15.69
C LYS A 323 13.17 -26.64 -16.15
N LEU A 324 12.72 -25.43 -15.78
CA LEU A 324 11.42 -24.90 -16.18
C LEU A 324 11.32 -24.67 -17.69
N LYS A 325 12.34 -24.08 -18.33
CA LYS A 325 12.39 -23.88 -19.79
C LYS A 325 12.31 -25.19 -20.55
N LYS A 326 13.01 -26.24 -20.10
CA LYS A 326 12.90 -27.58 -20.70
C LYS A 326 11.47 -28.11 -20.61
N ARG A 327 10.79 -27.93 -19.47
CA ARG A 327 9.38 -28.34 -19.30
C ARG A 327 8.42 -27.53 -20.18
N ILE A 328 8.66 -26.23 -20.36
CA ILE A 328 7.88 -25.38 -21.27
C ILE A 328 8.01 -25.84 -22.71
N ILE A 329 9.22 -26.24 -23.16
CA ILE A 329 9.47 -26.68 -24.54
C ILE A 329 9.00 -28.13 -24.78
N SER A 330 8.88 -28.95 -23.72
CA SER A 330 8.47 -30.35 -23.83
C SER A 330 6.94 -30.56 -23.80
N ASN A 331 6.18 -29.51 -23.53
CA ASN A 331 4.72 -29.46 -23.54
C ASN A 331 4.24 -28.59 -24.71
#